data_AF-A0A387HBV6-F1
#
_entry.id   AF-A0A387HBV6-F1
#
_cell.length_a   1.000
_cell.length_b   1.000
_cell.length_c   1.000
_cell.angle_alpha   90.00
_cell.angle_beta   90.00
_cell.angle_gamma   90.00
#
_symmetry.space_group_name_H-M   'P 1'
#
loop_
_entity.id
_entity.type
_entity.pdbx_description
1 polymer ?
#
loop_
_entity_poly.entity_id
_entity_poly.type
_entity_poly.pdbx_seq_one_letter_code
_entity_poly.pdbx_strand_id
1 'polypeptide(L)' 'MDEMRPHDDTTYCDAGPGAGPGPATEAPAPGSPNEPFAECVLCREPTEYPESTKGSTLCPVCEWQEAQRTACSG' A
#
# COMPACT_ATOMS: atom_id res chain seq x y z
N MET A 1 -15.18 -30.08 -22.94
CA MET A 1 -15.40 -28.68 -22.53
C MET A 1 -14.42 -28.28 -21.42
N ASP A 2 -13.38 -29.09 -21.18
CA ASP A 2 -12.11 -28.67 -20.60
C ASP A 2 -11.30 -27.90 -21.65
N GLU A 3 -11.55 -26.60 -21.75
CA GLU A 3 -10.61 -25.65 -22.34
C GLU A 3 -9.88 -24.94 -21.20
N MET A 4 -9.19 -25.73 -20.38
CA MET A 4 -8.24 -25.27 -19.38
C MET A 4 -6.95 -24.91 -20.13
N ARG A 5 -7.00 -23.80 -20.88
CA ARG A 5 -5.80 -23.17 -21.44
C ARG A 5 -4.80 -23.04 -20.28
N PRO A 6 -3.58 -23.58 -20.38
CA PRO A 6 -2.58 -23.34 -19.35
C PRO A 6 -2.35 -21.83 -19.33
N HIS A 7 -2.89 -21.19 -18.29
CA HIS A 7 -2.49 -19.84 -17.93
C HIS A 7 -1.04 -19.97 -17.51
N ASP A 8 -0.16 -19.60 -18.42
CA ASP A 8 1.26 -19.49 -18.14
C ASP A 8 1.42 -18.28 -17.22
N ASP A 9 1.43 -18.54 -15.91
CA ASP A 9 1.55 -17.55 -14.84
C ASP A 9 2.80 -16.66 -14.98
N THR A 10 3.75 -17.03 -15.86
CA THR A 10 4.88 -16.14 -16.18
C THR A 10 4.40 -14.89 -16.92
N THR A 11 3.36 -14.94 -17.75
CA THR A 11 2.82 -13.73 -18.40
C THR A 11 1.98 -12.83 -17.46
N TYR A 12 1.41 -13.38 -16.39
CA TYR A 12 0.50 -12.58 -15.55
C TYR A 12 1.26 -11.53 -14.71
N CYS A 13 2.53 -11.79 -14.38
CA CYS A 13 3.40 -10.86 -13.64
C CYS A 13 4.88 -10.85 -14.09
N ASP A 14 5.22 -11.07 -15.37
CA ASP A 14 6.60 -10.80 -15.84
C ASP A 14 6.77 -9.30 -16.14
N ALA A 15 7.23 -8.58 -15.12
CA ALA A 15 7.94 -7.33 -15.33
C ALA A 15 9.28 -7.67 -15.97
N GLY A 16 9.36 -7.61 -17.31
CA GLY A 16 10.60 -7.84 -18.05
C GLY A 16 11.78 -7.03 -17.48
N PRO A 17 13.03 -7.45 -17.72
CA PRO A 17 14.22 -6.91 -17.04
C PRO A 17 14.39 -5.41 -17.32
N GLY A 18 13.80 -4.59 -16.46
CA GLY A 18 13.67 -3.14 -16.64
C GLY A 18 12.41 -2.53 -16.03
N ALA A 19 11.36 -3.30 -15.73
CA ALA A 19 10.13 -2.82 -15.11
C ALA A 19 10.08 -3.09 -13.60
N GLY A 20 11.19 -2.84 -12.89
CA GLY A 20 11.06 -2.51 -11.48
C GLY A 20 10.42 -1.12 -11.38
N PRO A 21 9.58 -0.82 -10.37
CA PRO A 21 9.39 0.58 -10.01
C PRO A 21 10.80 1.13 -9.79
N GLY A 22 11.26 2.02 -10.68
CA GLY A 22 12.49 2.77 -10.44
C GLY A 22 12.42 3.35 -9.04
N PRO A 23 13.55 3.53 -8.33
CA PRO A 23 13.51 4.07 -6.98
C PRO A 23 12.71 5.35 -7.06
N ALA A 24 11.52 5.35 -6.46
CA ALA A 24 10.77 6.57 -6.23
C ALA A 24 11.71 7.41 -5.38
N THR A 25 12.41 8.31 -6.04
CA THR A 25 13.28 9.27 -5.41
C THR A 25 12.40 10.03 -4.42
N GLU A 26 12.71 9.76 -3.16
CA GLU A 26 12.37 10.47 -1.94
C GLU A 26 11.24 11.49 -2.06
N ALA A 27 10.11 11.22 -1.38
CA ALA A 27 9.25 12.30 -0.92
C ALA A 27 9.68 12.72 0.49
N PRO A 28 10.35 13.88 0.66
CA PRO A 28 10.29 14.64 1.91
C PRO A 28 9.64 16.02 1.67
N ALA A 29 8.68 16.56 2.42
CA ALA A 29 7.76 16.09 3.47
C ALA A 29 6.76 17.25 3.77
N PRO A 30 5.54 17.02 4.31
CA PRO A 30 4.91 17.99 5.21
C PRO A 30 5.21 17.57 6.66
N GLY A 31 6.40 17.97 7.14
CA GLY A 31 6.98 17.44 8.37
C GLY A 31 8.50 17.52 8.31
N SER A 32 9.21 17.73 9.42
CA SER A 32 10.68 17.69 9.38
C SER A 32 11.15 16.30 8.88
N PRO A 33 12.26 16.15 8.12
CA PRO A 33 12.77 14.85 7.65
C PRO A 33 13.18 13.87 8.78
N ASN A 34 12.95 14.26 10.03
CA ASN A 34 13.22 13.52 11.24
C ASN A 34 11.96 13.40 12.13
N GLU A 35 10.80 13.75 11.58
CA GLU A 35 9.51 13.55 12.22
C GLU A 35 9.19 12.05 12.23
N PRO A 36 8.87 11.45 13.39
CA PRO A 36 8.39 10.09 13.42
C PRO A 36 7.08 9.97 12.65
N PHE A 37 6.96 8.88 11.89
CA PHE A 37 5.69 8.51 11.27
C PHE A 37 4.65 8.23 12.35
N ALA A 38 3.40 8.60 12.08
CA ALA A 38 2.29 8.28 12.98
C ALA A 38 2.13 6.76 13.11
N GLU A 39 1.78 6.27 14.28
CA GLU A 39 1.48 4.85 14.49
C GLU A 39 0.03 4.53 14.14
N CYS A 40 -0.18 3.44 13.39
CA CYS A 40 -1.52 2.95 13.09
C CYS A 40 -2.24 2.50 14.37
N VAL A 41 -3.48 2.96 14.58
CA VAL A 41 -4.24 2.62 15.81
C VAL A 41 -4.68 1.16 15.89
N LEU A 42 -4.68 0.43 14.77
CA LEU A 42 -5.10 -0.97 14.72
C LEU A 42 -3.93 -1.95 14.88
N CYS A 43 -2.83 -1.72 14.14
CA CYS A 43 -1.71 -2.65 14.08
C CYS A 43 -0.42 -2.13 14.73
N ARG A 44 -0.37 -0.85 15.14
CA ARG A 44 0.80 -0.20 15.76
C ARG A 44 2.03 -0.11 14.84
N GLU A 45 1.86 -0.34 13.54
CA GLU A 45 2.92 -0.13 12.55
C GLU A 45 2.99 1.35 12.15
N PRO A 46 4.19 1.87 11.84
CA PRO A 46 4.34 3.22 11.33
C PRO A 46 3.61 3.39 10.00
N THR A 47 2.88 4.49 9.86
CA THR A 47 2.16 4.85 8.63
C THR A 47 3.09 5.52 7.62
N GLU A 48 2.60 5.79 6.41
CA GLU A 48 3.33 6.63 5.43
C GLU A 48 3.26 8.13 5.77
N TYR A 49 2.42 8.52 6.75
CA TYR A 49 2.17 9.90 7.10
C TYR A 49 2.94 10.32 8.36
N PRO A 50 3.60 11.50 8.35
CA PRO A 50 4.20 12.07 9.55
C PRO A 50 3.15 12.36 10.65
N GLU A 51 3.53 12.34 11.93
CA GLU A 51 2.63 12.62 13.06
C GLU A 51 1.92 14.00 12.97
N SER A 52 2.52 14.98 12.29
CA SER A 52 1.92 16.29 12.02
C SER A 52 0.77 16.25 11.01
N THR A 53 0.63 15.17 10.25
CA THR A 53 -0.45 15.01 9.26
C THR A 53 -1.76 14.72 9.98
N LYS A 54 -2.57 15.76 10.17
CA LYS A 54 -3.91 15.64 10.76
C LYS A 54 -4.85 14.90 9.80
N GLY A 55 -5.42 13.79 10.26
CA GLY A 55 -6.58 13.15 9.63
C GLY A 55 -6.44 11.66 9.32
N SER A 56 -5.21 11.13 9.23
CA SER A 56 -4.98 9.72 8.91
C SER A 56 -4.33 8.99 10.09
N THR A 57 -5.12 8.21 10.83
CA THR A 57 -4.65 7.37 11.96
C THR A 57 -4.51 5.89 11.58
N LEU A 58 -4.78 5.53 10.32
CA LEU A 58 -4.68 4.18 9.80
C LEU A 58 -3.53 4.10 8.81
N CYS A 59 -2.83 2.96 8.80
CA CYS A 59 -1.90 2.66 7.72
C CYS A 59 -2.69 2.30 6.44
N PRO A 60 -2.06 2.43 5.25
CA PRO A 60 -2.74 2.20 3.97
C PRO A 60 -3.40 0.82 3.85
N VAL A 61 -2.77 -0.19 4.46
CA VAL A 61 -3.28 -1.56 4.52
C VAL A 61 -4.58 -1.64 5.31
N CYS A 62 -4.60 -1.04 6.50
CA CYS A 62 -5.79 -1.02 7.36
C CYS A 62 -6.91 -0.18 6.75
N GLU A 63 -6.58 0.94 6.12
CA GLU A 63 -7.56 1.80 5.46
C GLU A 63 -8.29 1.06 4.34
N TRP A 64 -7.56 0.32 3.49
CA TRP A 64 -8.16 -0.51 2.45
C TRP A 64 -8.99 -1.68 3.01
N GLN A 65 -8.56 -2.30 4.11
CA GLN A 65 -9.34 -3.35 4.77
C GLN A 65 -10.69 -2.85 5.30
N GLU A 66 -10.70 -1.68 5.94
CA GLU A 66 -11.93 -1.08 6.47
C GLU A 66 -12.87 -0.64 5.34
N ALA A 67 -12.31 -0.10 4.24
CA ALA A 67 -13.08 0.23 3.03
C ALA A 67 -13.74 -1.01 2.42
N GLN A 68 -13.01 -2.12 2.27
CA GLN A 68 -13.57 -3.37 1.76
C GLN A 68 -14.63 -3.96 2.66
N ARG A 69 -14.40 -3.96 3.98
CA ARG A 69 -15.39 -4.43 4.95
C ARG A 69 -16.69 -3.67 4.78
N THR A 70 -16.61 -2.35 4.69
CA THR A 70 -17.78 -1.49 4.46
C THR A 70 -18.46 -1.80 3.12
N ALA A 71 -17.68 -2.01 2.05
CA ALA A 71 -18.22 -2.34 0.74
C ALA A 71 -18.92 -3.71 0.68
N CYS A 72 -18.49 -4.68 1.50
CA CYS A 72 -18.94 -6.08 1.44
C CYS A 72 -19.81 -6.51 2.64
N SER A 73 -20.21 -5.61 3.53
CA SER A 73 -21.05 -5.90 4.71
C SER A 73 -22.54 -5.56 4.51
N GLY A 74 -22.96 -5.44 3.25
CA GLY A 74 -24.37 -5.25 2.85
C GLY A 74 -25.23 -6.49 3.00
#